data_AF-R5ICY3-F1
#
_entry.id   AF-R5ICY3-F1
#
_cell.length_a   1.000
_cell.length_b   1.000
_cell.length_c   1.000
_cell.angle_alpha   90.00
_cell.angle_beta   90.00
_cell.angle_gamma   90.00
#
_symmetry.space_group_name_H-M   'P 1'
#
loop_
_entity.id
_entity.type
_entity.pdbx_description
1 polymer ?
#
loop_
_entity_poly.entity_id
_entity_poly.type
_entity_poly.pdbx_seq_one_letter_code
_entity_poly.pdbx_strand_id
1 'polypeptide(L)'
;MKSIHKTILAFALPALMFGATSCLNDEPLIDWSQLGVVVELPYTSHNQVKNNVSQDTVVTFELMVNYTIDYADKVTEDIPVGLAVNADMVEEFNSGLAASEQPCEIFPEGSYTLPSQLVIAAGTKKTAVDFDINVTSAFEPGHRYLLPVVISGVPDDYIISGNFGHLYLEINMGE
;
A
#
# COMPACT_ATOMS: atom_id res chain seq x y z
N MET A 1 4.42 -79.77 40.73
CA MET A 1 5.41 -78.79 41.24
C MET A 1 5.10 -77.44 40.62
N LYS A 2 5.29 -76.37 41.41
CA LYS A 2 4.80 -74.99 41.25
C LYS A 2 5.38 -74.24 40.03
N SER A 3 4.56 -73.34 39.46
CA SER A 3 4.76 -71.92 39.04
C SER A 3 6.21 -71.38 39.02
N ILE A 4 6.68 -70.40 38.22
CA ILE A 4 6.22 -69.01 37.93
C ILE A 4 7.22 -68.42 36.86
N HIS A 5 6.91 -67.63 35.81
CA HIS A 5 6.98 -66.14 35.65
C HIS A 5 7.15 -65.84 34.13
N LYS A 6 6.25 -65.12 33.46
CA LYS A 6 6.25 -63.67 33.12
C LYS A 6 7.41 -63.14 32.25
N THR A 7 7.02 -62.31 31.27
CA THR A 7 7.81 -61.31 30.47
C THR A 7 8.65 -61.95 29.34
N ILE A 8 8.63 -61.52 28.08
CA ILE A 8 8.81 -60.16 27.56
C ILE A 8 8.03 -59.98 26.24
N LEU A 9 6.99 -59.15 26.28
CA LEU A 9 6.45 -58.42 25.14
C LEU A 9 7.10 -57.03 25.21
N ALA A 10 8.23 -56.82 24.55
CA ALA A 10 8.81 -55.50 24.32
C ALA A 10 10.11 -55.67 23.52
N PHE A 11 10.08 -55.44 22.21
CA PHE A 11 11.21 -54.92 21.41
C PHE A 11 10.79 -54.83 19.94
N ALA A 12 9.77 -54.02 19.66
CA ALA A 12 9.42 -53.68 18.28
C ALA A 12 8.82 -52.27 18.15
N LEU A 13 9.08 -51.37 19.11
CA LEU A 13 8.44 -50.05 19.13
C LEU A 13 9.28 -48.88 19.70
N PRO A 14 10.57 -48.72 19.37
CA PRO A 14 11.19 -47.38 19.46
C PRO A 14 11.71 -46.82 18.13
N ALA A 15 11.78 -47.60 17.04
CA ALA A 15 12.42 -47.14 15.80
C ALA A 15 11.52 -46.26 14.89
N LEU A 16 10.21 -46.23 15.14
CA LEU A 16 9.25 -45.53 14.26
C LEU A 16 8.96 -44.07 14.67
N MET A 17 9.47 -43.58 15.80
CA MET A 17 9.20 -42.21 16.26
C MET A 17 10.27 -41.18 15.91
N PHE A 18 11.40 -41.58 15.32
CA PHE A 18 12.47 -40.64 14.91
C PHE A 18 12.43 -40.26 13.41
N GLY A 19 11.54 -40.86 12.61
CA GLY A 19 11.43 -40.57 11.17
C GLY A 19 10.46 -39.43 10.81
N ALA A 20 9.68 -38.94 11.77
CA ALA A 20 8.62 -37.95 11.49
C ALA A 20 9.08 -36.48 11.59
N THR A 21 10.33 -36.19 11.98
CA THR A 21 10.83 -34.81 12.01
C THR A 21 11.26 -34.30 10.63
N SER A 22 11.39 -35.18 9.63
CA SER A 22 11.81 -34.81 8.27
C SER A 22 10.74 -34.07 7.46
N CYS A 23 9.50 -33.95 7.96
CA CYS A 23 8.44 -33.15 7.33
C CYS A 23 8.14 -31.85 8.10
N LEU A 24 8.93 -31.50 9.13
CA LEU A 24 8.72 -30.31 9.95
C LEU A 24 9.90 -29.33 9.90
N ASN A 25 10.90 -29.64 9.08
CA ASN A 25 12.11 -28.84 8.92
C ASN A 25 12.35 -28.45 7.46
N ASP A 26 11.28 -28.47 6.65
CA ASP A 26 11.32 -27.94 5.30
C ASP A 26 11.47 -26.42 5.40
N GLU A 27 12.53 -25.88 4.79
CA GLU A 27 12.63 -24.44 4.60
C GLU A 27 11.40 -23.97 3.83
N PRO A 28 10.73 -22.89 4.28
CA PRO A 28 9.56 -22.40 3.58
C PRO A 28 9.98 -22.02 2.16
N LEU A 29 9.18 -22.42 1.15
CA LEU A 29 9.43 -22.10 -0.25
C LEU A 29 9.58 -20.59 -0.51
N ILE A 30 8.99 -19.78 0.38
CA ILE A 30 9.14 -18.32 0.43
C ILE A 30 9.49 -17.96 1.86
N ASP A 31 10.68 -17.39 2.07
CA ASP A 31 11.07 -16.81 3.34
C ASP A 31 10.51 -15.39 3.46
N TRP A 32 9.32 -15.27 4.04
CA TRP A 32 8.66 -13.99 4.28
C TRP A 32 9.43 -13.09 5.26
N SER A 33 10.40 -13.62 6.01
CA SER A 33 11.27 -12.82 6.90
C SER A 33 12.30 -11.98 6.13
N GLN A 34 12.51 -12.29 4.85
CA GLN A 34 13.34 -11.53 3.91
C GLN A 34 12.57 -10.45 3.16
N LEU A 35 11.23 -10.37 3.29
CA LEU A 35 10.52 -9.24 2.70
C LEU A 35 10.89 -7.96 3.46
N GLY A 36 11.44 -7.01 2.71
CA GLY A 36 11.71 -5.66 3.18
C GLY A 36 10.45 -4.97 3.68
N VAL A 37 10.63 -3.87 4.40
CA VAL A 37 9.52 -3.06 4.88
C VAL A 37 8.78 -2.46 3.68
N VAL A 38 7.49 -2.75 3.54
CA VAL A 38 6.69 -2.30 2.39
C VAL A 38 6.04 -0.97 2.70
N VAL A 39 6.34 0.06 1.90
CA VAL A 39 5.79 1.42 2.02
C VAL A 39 4.59 1.58 1.08
N GLU A 40 3.54 2.23 1.57
CA GLU A 40 2.25 2.30 0.88
C GLU A 40 1.56 3.67 1.02
N LEU A 41 0.66 3.96 0.08
CA LEU A 41 -0.43 4.93 0.21
C LEU A 41 -1.66 4.14 0.71
N PRO A 42 -2.03 4.20 2.01
CA PRO A 42 -2.89 3.21 2.65
C PRO A 42 -4.39 3.45 2.43
N TYR A 43 -4.79 3.62 1.17
CA TYR A 43 -6.18 3.83 0.77
C TYR A 43 -6.72 2.59 0.08
N THR A 44 -7.64 1.88 0.74
CA THR A 44 -8.18 0.60 0.24
C THR A 44 -8.92 0.72 -1.10
N SER A 45 -9.47 1.89 -1.40
CA SER A 45 -10.14 2.20 -2.67
C SER A 45 -9.18 2.63 -3.78
N HIS A 46 -7.91 2.89 -3.46
CA HIS A 46 -6.96 3.60 -4.31
C HIS A 46 -7.45 4.96 -4.80
N ASN A 47 -8.53 5.51 -4.23
CA ASN A 47 -9.16 6.74 -4.68
C ASN A 47 -9.72 7.56 -3.51
N GLN A 48 -9.52 8.87 -3.55
CA GLN A 48 -10.28 9.85 -2.78
C GLN A 48 -11.06 10.75 -3.73
N VAL A 49 -12.39 10.80 -3.57
CA VAL A 49 -13.28 11.54 -4.47
C VAL A 49 -13.94 12.71 -3.76
N LYS A 50 -13.97 13.87 -4.41
CA LYS A 50 -14.71 15.07 -3.98
C LYS A 50 -15.74 15.41 -5.05
N ASN A 51 -17.00 15.53 -4.64
CA ASN A 51 -18.13 15.69 -5.56
C ASN A 51 -18.78 17.06 -5.41
N ASN A 52 -19.41 17.53 -6.49
CA ASN A 52 -20.13 18.81 -6.56
C ASN A 52 -19.25 19.99 -6.13
N VAL A 53 -17.99 19.98 -6.55
CA VAL A 53 -17.03 21.02 -6.22
C VAL A 53 -17.30 22.25 -7.08
N SER A 54 -17.23 23.44 -6.46
CA SER A 54 -17.36 24.73 -7.16
C SER A 54 -16.00 25.34 -7.42
N GLN A 55 -15.90 26.12 -8.50
CA GLN A 55 -14.73 26.97 -8.76
C GLN A 55 -14.51 27.99 -7.64
N ASP A 56 -13.30 28.52 -7.58
CA ASP A 56 -12.81 29.48 -6.59
C ASP A 56 -12.87 28.96 -5.13
N THR A 57 -12.75 27.65 -4.98
CA THR A 57 -12.65 26.97 -3.68
C THR A 57 -11.29 26.30 -3.50
N VAL A 58 -10.97 25.98 -2.25
CA VAL A 58 -9.86 25.10 -1.91
C VAL A 58 -10.43 23.76 -1.50
N VAL A 59 -9.96 22.70 -2.16
CA VAL A 59 -10.30 21.32 -1.82
C VAL A 59 -9.10 20.66 -1.17
N THR A 60 -9.31 20.10 0.02
CA THR A 60 -8.26 19.39 0.76
C THR A 60 -8.43 17.88 0.66
N PHE A 61 -7.34 17.22 0.28
CA PHE A 61 -7.14 15.77 0.39
C PHE A 61 -6.17 15.47 1.52
N GLU A 62 -6.29 14.31 2.15
CA GLU A 62 -5.24 13.82 3.03
C GLU A 62 -4.26 13.02 2.17
N LEU A 63 -2.96 13.34 2.23
CA LEU A 63 -1.90 12.49 1.69
C LEU A 63 -1.21 11.77 2.85
N MET A 64 -1.50 10.49 2.98
CA MET A 64 -0.89 9.61 3.98
C MET A 64 0.04 8.60 3.31
N VAL A 65 1.21 8.39 3.90
CA VAL A 65 2.04 7.22 3.62
C VAL A 65 2.26 6.43 4.90
N ASN A 66 2.25 5.11 4.80
CA ASN A 66 2.58 4.21 5.89
C ASN A 66 3.59 3.18 5.43
N TYR A 67 3.98 2.31 6.35
CA TYR A 67 4.60 1.05 6.00
C TYR A 67 3.95 -0.11 6.74
N THR A 68 3.99 -1.30 6.14
CA THR A 68 3.54 -2.54 6.76
C THR A 68 4.65 -3.15 7.60
N ILE A 69 4.25 -3.86 8.64
CA ILE A 69 5.16 -4.44 9.63
C ILE A 69 4.72 -5.85 9.95
N ASP A 70 5.67 -6.78 9.85
CA ASP A 70 5.79 -7.83 10.85
C ASP A 70 6.81 -7.48 11.97
N TYR A 71 7.64 -6.44 11.79
CA TYR A 71 8.74 -6.10 12.73
C TYR A 71 8.97 -4.58 12.86
N ALA A 72 8.21 -3.91 13.74
CA ALA A 72 8.29 -2.45 13.95
C ALA A 72 9.66 -1.99 14.51
N ASP A 73 10.37 -2.88 15.15
CA ASP A 73 11.71 -2.73 15.75
C ASP A 73 12.84 -2.64 14.71
N LYS A 74 12.55 -2.86 13.43
CA LYS A 74 13.52 -2.65 12.32
C LYS A 74 13.59 -1.18 11.83
N VAL A 75 12.55 -0.37 12.07
CA VAL A 75 12.50 1.02 11.61
C VAL A 75 12.90 1.95 12.76
N THR A 76 14.21 2.22 12.85
CA THR A 76 14.81 3.07 13.88
C THR A 76 15.23 4.45 13.35
N GLU A 77 15.13 4.65 12.04
CA GLU A 77 15.49 5.88 11.33
C GLU A 77 14.28 6.42 10.57
N ASP A 78 14.32 7.70 10.20
CA ASP A 78 13.32 8.33 9.36
C ASP A 78 13.28 7.69 7.96
N ILE A 79 12.08 7.48 7.42
CA ILE A 79 11.88 6.95 6.07
C ILE A 79 11.46 8.11 5.15
N PRO A 80 12.34 8.57 4.25
CA PRO A 80 11.97 9.50 3.19
C PRO A 80 11.19 8.76 2.09
N VAL A 81 9.93 9.14 1.87
CA VAL A 81 9.06 8.55 0.84
C VAL A 81 8.84 9.60 -0.26
N GLY A 82 9.45 9.38 -1.42
CA GLY A 82 9.28 10.24 -2.58
C GLY A 82 7.88 10.12 -3.17
N LEU A 83 7.29 11.24 -3.57
CA LEU A 83 6.00 11.31 -4.25
C LEU A 83 6.16 11.98 -5.61
N ALA A 84 5.37 11.52 -6.58
CA ALA A 84 5.29 12.16 -7.90
C ALA A 84 3.87 12.04 -8.47
N VAL A 85 3.60 12.87 -9.48
CA VAL A 85 2.42 12.72 -10.34
C VAL A 85 2.78 11.78 -11.50
N ASN A 86 1.91 10.82 -11.79
CA ASN A 86 2.04 9.98 -12.98
C ASN A 86 0.87 10.22 -13.93
N ALA A 87 1.05 11.13 -14.89
CA ALA A 87 -0.01 11.54 -15.82
C ALA A 87 -0.46 10.40 -16.75
N ASP A 88 0.42 9.44 -17.06
CA ASP A 88 0.11 8.31 -17.93
C ASP A 88 -1.01 7.41 -17.34
N MET A 89 -1.16 7.41 -16.01
CA MET A 89 -2.21 6.65 -15.32
C MET A 89 -3.61 7.22 -15.52
N VAL A 90 -3.77 8.44 -16.04
CA VAL A 90 -5.09 8.97 -16.39
C VAL A 90 -5.68 8.20 -17.57
N GLU A 91 -4.87 7.87 -18.57
CA GLU A 91 -5.30 7.06 -19.71
C GLU A 91 -5.67 5.64 -19.27
N GLU A 92 -4.85 5.04 -18.40
CA GLU A 92 -5.14 3.73 -17.81
C GLU A 92 -6.47 3.73 -17.04
N PHE A 93 -6.67 4.71 -16.16
CA PHE A 93 -7.91 4.86 -15.40
C PHE A 93 -9.12 4.99 -16.33
N ASN A 94 -9.05 5.87 -17.33
CA ASN A 94 -10.13 6.09 -18.28
C ASN A 94 -10.43 4.85 -19.14
N SER A 95 -9.43 4.02 -19.44
CA SER A 95 -9.62 2.78 -20.19
C SER A 95 -10.46 1.74 -19.44
N GLY A 96 -10.51 1.83 -18.10
CA GLY A 96 -11.29 0.96 -17.23
C GLY A 96 -12.74 1.42 -17.02
N LEU A 97 -13.11 2.61 -17.49
CA LEU A 97 -14.45 3.17 -17.31
C LEU A 97 -15.49 2.45 -18.17
N ALA A 98 -16.72 2.36 -17.66
CA ALA A 98 -17.84 1.92 -18.47
C ALA A 98 -18.13 2.95 -19.59
N ALA A 99 -18.67 2.49 -20.72
CA ALA A 99 -18.95 3.36 -21.87
C ALA A 99 -19.95 4.51 -21.58
N SER A 100 -20.70 4.42 -20.48
CA SER A 100 -21.63 5.46 -20.01
C SER A 100 -20.99 6.50 -19.10
N GLU A 101 -19.77 6.28 -18.64
CA GLU A 101 -19.06 7.17 -17.72
C GLU A 101 -18.25 8.21 -18.49
N GLN A 102 -18.26 9.45 -18.00
CA GLN A 102 -17.43 10.51 -18.55
C GLN A 102 -15.96 10.28 -18.17
N PRO A 103 -15.02 10.40 -19.12
CA PRO A 103 -13.58 10.29 -18.82
C PRO A 103 -13.13 11.43 -17.90
N CYS A 104 -12.09 11.17 -17.12
CA CYS A 104 -11.43 12.18 -16.31
C CYS A 104 -10.32 12.89 -17.08
N GLU A 105 -10.13 14.17 -16.80
CA GLU A 105 -9.00 14.98 -17.25
C GLU A 105 -7.94 15.08 -16.15
N ILE A 106 -6.67 15.28 -16.51
CA ILE A 106 -5.62 15.55 -15.51
C ILE A 106 -5.93 16.86 -14.78
N PHE A 107 -5.62 16.97 -13.50
CA PHE A 107 -5.72 18.26 -12.79
C PHE A 107 -4.95 19.35 -13.55
N PRO A 108 -5.55 20.55 -13.76
CA PRO A 108 -4.89 21.66 -14.42
C PRO A 108 -3.55 22.03 -13.78
N GLU A 109 -2.56 22.37 -14.61
CA GLU A 109 -1.25 22.83 -14.13
C GLU A 109 -1.40 24.04 -13.20
N GLY A 110 -0.56 24.08 -12.16
CA GLY A 110 -0.57 25.18 -11.17
C GLY A 110 -1.74 25.17 -10.18
N SER A 111 -2.68 24.22 -10.28
CA SER A 111 -3.76 24.08 -9.29
C SER A 111 -3.29 23.51 -7.95
N TYR A 112 -2.12 22.88 -7.90
CA TYR A 112 -1.57 22.26 -6.70
C TYR A 112 -0.05 22.41 -6.63
N THR A 113 0.52 22.15 -5.45
CA THR A 113 1.96 21.96 -5.26
C THR A 113 2.17 20.67 -4.48
N LEU A 114 2.43 19.58 -5.20
CA LEU A 114 2.63 18.27 -4.56
C LEU A 114 3.95 18.30 -3.77
N PRO A 115 3.97 17.93 -2.48
CA PRO A 115 5.22 17.72 -1.77
C PRO A 115 5.99 16.59 -2.46
N SER A 116 7.25 16.85 -2.82
CA SER A 116 8.09 15.84 -3.48
C SER A 116 8.43 14.65 -2.57
N GLN A 117 8.22 14.79 -1.26
CA GLN A 117 8.52 13.77 -0.28
C GLN A 117 7.66 13.94 0.98
N LEU A 118 7.27 12.81 1.58
CA LEU A 118 6.81 12.73 2.96
C LEU A 118 7.81 11.94 3.81
N VAL A 119 7.94 12.27 5.10
CA VAL A 119 8.85 11.57 6.01
C VAL A 119 8.06 10.84 7.08
N ILE A 120 8.17 9.51 7.09
CA ILE A 120 7.70 8.71 8.22
C ILE A 120 8.79 8.76 9.28
N ALA A 121 8.53 9.48 10.37
CA ALA A 121 9.52 9.68 11.42
C ALA A 121 9.85 8.37 12.14
N ALA A 122 11.09 8.23 12.60
CA ALA A 122 11.54 7.11 13.41
C ALA A 122 10.59 6.83 14.58
N GLY A 123 10.27 5.55 14.79
CA GLY A 123 9.33 5.12 15.85
C GLY A 123 7.85 5.40 15.58
N THR A 124 7.51 5.99 14.42
CA THR A 124 6.13 6.13 13.95
C THR A 124 5.88 5.20 12.78
N LYS A 125 4.60 4.88 12.48
CA LYS A 125 4.24 3.93 11.41
C LYS A 125 3.71 4.60 10.14
N LYS A 126 3.47 5.91 10.21
CA LYS A 126 2.83 6.67 9.17
C LYS A 126 3.07 8.15 9.37
N THR A 127 2.94 8.90 8.28
CA THR A 127 2.84 10.36 8.28
C THR A 127 1.69 10.75 7.36
N ALA A 128 1.08 11.91 7.62
CA ALA A 128 0.01 12.45 6.80
C ALA A 128 0.12 13.97 6.75
N VAL A 129 -0.27 14.53 5.61
CA VAL A 129 -0.37 15.97 5.39
C VAL A 129 -1.68 16.30 4.70
N ASP A 130 -2.20 17.50 4.98
CA ASP A 130 -3.26 18.09 4.17
C ASP A 130 -2.65 18.58 2.85
N PHE A 131 -3.30 18.20 1.76
CA PHE A 131 -2.91 18.54 0.40
C PHE A 131 -4.02 19.35 -0.27
N ASP A 132 -3.77 20.64 -0.39
CA ASP A 132 -4.73 21.61 -0.89
C ASP A 132 -4.63 21.78 -2.41
N ILE A 133 -5.80 21.78 -3.05
CA ILE A 133 -5.99 22.03 -4.48
C ILE A 133 -6.78 23.32 -4.63
N ASN A 134 -6.22 24.28 -5.37
CA ASN A 134 -6.91 25.48 -5.77
C ASN A 134 -7.77 25.17 -6.99
N VAL A 135 -9.08 25.12 -6.81
CA VAL A 135 -10.04 24.83 -7.87
C VAL A 135 -10.32 26.11 -8.64
N THR A 136 -9.43 26.42 -9.58
CA THR A 136 -9.53 27.63 -10.41
C THR A 136 -10.56 27.50 -11.53
N SER A 137 -10.72 28.54 -12.33
CA SER A 137 -11.57 28.52 -13.53
C SER A 137 -11.16 27.47 -14.58
N ALA A 138 -9.96 26.89 -14.48
CA ALA A 138 -9.51 25.81 -15.36
C ALA A 138 -10.17 24.46 -15.05
N PHE A 139 -10.81 24.31 -13.88
CA PHE A 139 -11.71 23.20 -13.61
C PHE A 139 -13.11 23.54 -14.12
N GLU A 140 -13.49 23.08 -15.30
CA GLU A 140 -14.75 23.43 -15.94
C GLU A 140 -15.96 22.75 -15.25
N PRO A 141 -17.09 23.45 -15.04
CA PRO A 141 -18.31 22.85 -14.47
C PRO A 141 -18.79 21.63 -15.26
N GLY A 142 -19.24 20.59 -14.55
CA GLY A 142 -19.66 19.32 -15.14
C GLY A 142 -18.51 18.41 -15.64
N HIS A 143 -17.24 18.78 -15.44
CA HIS A 143 -16.09 17.95 -15.78
C HIS A 143 -15.58 17.15 -14.57
N ARG A 144 -14.87 16.07 -14.87
CA ARG A 144 -14.23 15.19 -13.89
C ARG A 144 -12.72 15.31 -14.04
N TYR A 145 -12.03 15.49 -12.93
CA TYR A 145 -10.59 15.66 -12.90
C TYR A 145 -9.97 14.58 -12.02
N LEU A 146 -8.80 14.07 -12.43
CA LEU A 146 -8.04 13.03 -11.75
C LEU A 146 -6.58 13.48 -11.59
N LEU A 147 -6.00 13.25 -10.42
CA LEU A 147 -4.58 13.38 -10.18
C LEU A 147 -4.03 12.07 -9.62
N PRO A 148 -3.35 11.26 -10.45
CA PRO A 148 -2.65 10.08 -9.97
C PRO A 148 -1.36 10.47 -9.24
N VAL A 149 -1.30 10.17 -7.95
CA VAL A 149 -0.11 10.33 -7.11
C VAL A 149 0.51 8.96 -6.89
N VAL A 150 1.82 8.84 -7.07
CA VAL A 150 2.58 7.59 -6.90
C VAL A 150 3.72 7.77 -5.90
N ILE A 151 4.10 6.68 -5.25
CA ILE A 151 5.38 6.60 -4.55
C ILE A 151 6.47 6.50 -5.62
N SER A 152 7.30 7.53 -5.74
CA SER A 152 8.35 7.62 -6.76
C SER A 152 9.68 7.04 -6.32
N GLY A 153 9.88 6.88 -5.01
CA GLY A 153 11.09 6.30 -4.45
C GLY A 153 11.02 6.10 -2.95
N VAL A 154 11.78 5.12 -2.47
CA VAL A 154 12.04 4.81 -1.06
C VAL A 154 13.52 4.41 -0.94
N PRO A 155 14.12 4.41 0.27
CA PRO A 155 15.49 3.91 0.43
C PRO A 155 15.62 2.43 0.04
N ASP A 156 16.82 1.99 -0.33
CA ASP A 156 17.08 0.67 -0.94
C ASP A 156 16.60 -0.54 -0.09
N ASP A 157 16.55 -0.41 1.23
CA ASP A 157 16.09 -1.47 2.15
C ASP A 157 14.55 -1.57 2.27
N TYR A 158 13.82 -0.70 1.56
CA TYR A 158 12.37 -0.61 1.55
C TYR A 158 11.81 -1.00 0.19
N ILE A 159 10.57 -1.49 0.21
CA ILE A 159 9.87 -1.93 -0.99
C ILE A 159 8.65 -1.02 -1.18
N ILE A 160 8.40 -0.57 -2.41
CA ILE A 160 7.14 0.09 -2.75
C ILE A 160 6.07 -0.98 -2.94
N SER A 161 4.91 -0.82 -2.30
CA SER A 161 3.79 -1.75 -2.47
C SER A 161 3.36 -1.84 -3.93
N GLY A 162 3.32 -3.05 -4.49
CA GLY A 162 2.82 -3.27 -5.86
C GLY A 162 1.33 -2.96 -6.00
N ASN A 163 0.56 -3.09 -4.93
CA ASN A 163 -0.88 -2.80 -4.93
C ASN A 163 -1.15 -1.36 -4.49
N PHE A 164 -0.47 -0.88 -3.46
CA PHE A 164 -0.74 0.41 -2.80
C PHE A 164 0.34 1.46 -3.07
N GLY A 165 1.04 1.35 -4.21
CA GLY A 165 2.05 2.31 -4.65
C GLY A 165 1.49 3.59 -5.29
N HIS A 166 0.16 3.69 -5.44
CA HIS A 166 -0.53 4.80 -6.05
C HIS A 166 -1.84 5.17 -5.34
N LEU A 167 -2.28 6.40 -5.57
CA LEU A 167 -3.55 6.97 -5.11
C LEU A 167 -4.09 7.90 -6.20
N TYR A 168 -5.34 7.71 -6.57
CA TYR A 168 -6.08 8.65 -7.40
C TYR A 168 -6.78 9.69 -6.52
N LEU A 169 -6.61 10.98 -6.86
CA LEU A 169 -7.41 12.05 -6.28
C LEU A 169 -8.38 12.54 -7.34
N GLU A 170 -9.67 12.49 -7.07
CA GLU A 170 -10.70 12.83 -8.04
C GLU A 170 -11.52 14.04 -7.57
N ILE A 171 -11.72 14.99 -8.48
CA ILE A 171 -12.62 16.14 -8.30
C ILE A 171 -13.69 16.06 -9.39
N ASN A 172 -14.94 15.88 -8.98
CA ASN A 172 -16.12 15.99 -9.82
C ASN A 172 -16.75 17.37 -9.60
N MET A 173 -16.66 18.21 -10.64
CA MET A 173 -17.21 19.56 -10.60
C MET A 173 -18.74 19.51 -10.60
N GLY A 174 -19.35 20.43 -9.84
CA GLY A 174 -20.80 20.67 -9.96
C GLY A 174 -21.17 21.19 -11.35
N GLU A 175 -22.44 21.03 -11.71
CA GLU A 175 -23.03 21.66 -12.91
C GLU A 175 -23.15 23.18 -12.78
#